data_AF-A0A9W9CDZ1-F1
#
_entry.id   AF-A0A9W9CDZ1-F1
#
_cell.length_a   1.000
_cell.length_b   1.000
_cell.length_c   1.000
_cell.angle_alpha   90.00
_cell.angle_beta   90.00
_cell.angle_gamma   90.00
#
_symmetry.space_group_name_H-M   'P 1'
#
loop_
_entity.id
_entity.type
_entity.pdbx_description
1 polymer ?
#
loop_
_entity_poly.entity_id
_entity_poly.type
_entity_poly.pdbx_seq_one_letter_code
_entity_poly.pdbx_strand_id
1 'polypeptide(L)'
;MGDYTGSTEVDFSKHPNAQKLLSRIQDFLDDVENLTPGHELEAHLNKAYGPGTPIYEDLCALTRKGLEEGWVANIELDGAKYRRSKISLPKPETRYMSITTVYMKSSDEYSGQYHSHPYGEINCVVQVDKSAELKGMQGWQGAGWTSPGPGTHQ
;
A
#
# COMPACT_ATOMS: atom_id res chain seq x y z
N MET A 1 5.14 19.75 23.58
CA MET A 1 5.70 18.91 22.51
C MET A 1 4.96 17.59 22.58
N GLY A 2 3.99 17.37 21.70
CA GLY A 2 3.22 16.12 21.70
C GLY A 2 4.04 15.03 21.03
N ASP A 3 4.27 13.93 21.73
CA ASP A 3 4.81 12.69 21.15
C ASP A 3 3.87 12.21 20.04
N TYR A 4 4.21 12.50 18.79
CA TYR A 4 3.56 11.90 17.62
C TYR A 4 4.20 10.55 17.31
N THR A 5 4.20 9.65 18.30
CA THR A 5 4.52 8.23 18.13
C THR A 5 3.22 7.48 17.88
N GLY A 6 2.61 7.70 16.71
CA GLY A 6 1.58 6.80 16.20
C GLY A 6 2.23 5.46 15.80
N SER A 7 2.73 4.70 16.77
CA SER A 7 3.40 3.40 16.65
C SER A 7 2.42 2.23 16.66
N THR A 8 1.12 2.50 16.75
CA THR A 8 0.11 1.46 16.88
C THR A 8 -0.26 0.91 15.51
N GLU A 9 0.10 -0.37 15.28
CA GLU A 9 -0.43 -1.17 14.18
C GLU A 9 -1.94 -1.40 14.36
N VAL A 10 -2.62 -1.82 13.29
CA VAL A 10 -3.99 -2.32 13.39
C VAL A 10 -4.07 -3.50 14.37
N ASP A 11 -5.05 -3.47 15.27
CA ASP A 11 -5.27 -4.55 16.24
C ASP A 11 -5.95 -5.75 15.55
N PHE A 12 -5.14 -6.72 15.12
CA PHE A 12 -5.62 -7.92 14.43
C PHE A 12 -6.60 -8.77 15.25
N SER A 13 -6.57 -8.66 16.59
CA SER A 13 -7.53 -9.39 17.45
C SER A 13 -8.96 -8.86 17.30
N LYS A 14 -9.11 -7.59 16.90
CA LYS A 14 -10.40 -6.93 16.68
C LYS A 14 -10.83 -6.93 15.21
N HIS A 15 -9.89 -7.14 14.30
CA HIS A 15 -10.13 -7.04 12.86
C HIS A 15 -9.67 -8.31 12.12
N PRO A 16 -10.51 -9.37 12.05
CA PRO A 16 -10.15 -10.61 11.37
C PRO A 16 -9.80 -10.43 9.89
N ASN A 17 -10.41 -9.46 9.20
CA ASN A 17 -10.06 -9.15 7.81
C ASN A 17 -8.71 -8.43 7.69
N ALA A 18 -8.26 -7.70 8.72
CA ALA A 18 -6.90 -7.15 8.76
C ALA A 18 -5.87 -8.28 8.91
N GLN A 19 -6.16 -9.32 9.70
CA GLN A 19 -5.29 -10.50 9.80
C GLN A 19 -5.20 -11.25 8.45
N LYS A 20 -6.33 -11.39 7.74
CA LYS A 20 -6.33 -11.97 6.38
C LYS A 20 -5.54 -11.12 5.39
N LEU A 21 -5.67 -9.79 5.46
CA LEU A 21 -4.88 -8.89 4.63
C LEU A 21 -3.39 -9.07 4.89
N LEU A 22 -2.98 -9.08 6.16
CA LEU A 22 -1.59 -9.34 6.53
C LEU A 22 -1.11 -10.67 5.98
N SER A 23 -1.84 -11.76 6.21
CA SER A 23 -1.49 -13.09 5.69
C SER A 23 -1.32 -13.08 4.17
N ARG A 24 -2.21 -12.39 3.45
CA ARG A 24 -2.13 -12.33 1.99
C ARG A 24 -0.95 -11.52 1.48
N ILE A 25 -0.58 -10.46 2.20
CA ILE A 25 0.63 -9.70 1.92
C ILE A 25 1.86 -10.55 2.20
N GLN A 26 1.85 -11.41 3.22
CA GLN A 26 2.95 -12.32 3.51
C GLN A 26 3.15 -13.34 2.38
N ASP A 27 2.07 -13.96 1.88
CA ASP A 27 2.15 -14.81 0.68
C ASP A 27 2.80 -14.08 -0.50
N PHE A 28 2.37 -12.83 -0.75
CA PHE A 28 2.93 -12.00 -1.81
C PHE A 28 4.42 -11.70 -1.60
N LEU A 29 4.81 -11.33 -0.38
CA LEU A 29 6.20 -11.02 -0.04
C LEU A 29 7.12 -12.24 -0.15
N ASP A 30 6.61 -13.45 0.13
CA ASP A 30 7.35 -14.69 -0.07
C ASP A 30 7.68 -14.91 -1.56
N ASP A 31 6.82 -14.47 -2.49
CA ASP A 31 7.04 -14.63 -3.93
C ASP A 31 7.92 -13.54 -4.55
N VAL A 32 7.92 -12.32 -3.97
CA VAL A 32 8.69 -11.18 -4.49
C VAL A 32 9.94 -10.85 -3.67
N GLU A 33 10.26 -11.67 -2.67
CA GLU A 33 11.50 -11.52 -1.91
C GLU A 33 12.73 -11.55 -2.85
N ASN A 34 13.74 -10.76 -2.50
CA ASN A 34 14.97 -10.58 -3.29
C ASN A 34 14.79 -9.89 -4.66
N LEU A 35 13.60 -9.39 -4.99
CA LEU A 35 13.42 -8.49 -6.13
C LEU A 35 13.61 -7.03 -5.72
N THR A 36 14.32 -6.26 -6.55
CA THR A 36 14.65 -4.86 -6.25
C THR A 36 13.57 -3.92 -6.79
N PRO A 37 13.02 -2.99 -5.97
CA PRO A 37 12.09 -1.97 -6.47
C PRO A 37 12.66 -1.13 -7.62
N GLY A 38 11.80 -0.79 -8.58
CA GLY A 38 12.15 -0.05 -9.78
C GLY A 38 11.35 -0.51 -11.01
N HIS A 39 11.75 -0.02 -12.19
CA HIS A 39 11.03 -0.29 -13.44
C HIS A 39 10.84 -1.79 -13.76
N GLU A 40 11.88 -2.60 -13.54
CA GLU A 40 11.81 -4.04 -13.83
C GLU A 40 10.82 -4.77 -12.91
N LEU A 41 10.85 -4.45 -11.60
CA LEU A 41 9.89 -5.01 -10.65
C LEU A 41 8.48 -4.50 -10.95
N GLU A 42 8.29 -3.21 -11.24
CA GLU A 42 6.98 -2.65 -11.58
C GLU A 42 6.36 -3.38 -12.79
N ALA A 43 7.15 -3.63 -13.85
CA ALA A 43 6.70 -4.40 -15.01
C ALA A 43 6.41 -5.87 -14.67
N HIS A 44 7.25 -6.50 -13.84
CA HIS A 44 7.03 -7.87 -13.37
C HIS A 44 5.73 -7.99 -12.56
N LEU A 45 5.51 -7.08 -11.61
CA LEU A 45 4.32 -7.06 -10.76
C LEU A 45 3.03 -6.92 -11.57
N ASN A 46 2.99 -5.98 -12.52
CA ASN A 46 1.81 -5.80 -13.37
C ASN A 46 1.55 -6.99 -14.31
N LYS A 47 2.59 -7.75 -14.67
CA LYS A 47 2.46 -8.95 -15.51
C LYS A 47 2.03 -10.19 -14.70
N ALA A 48 2.67 -10.43 -13.56
CA ALA A 48 2.51 -11.67 -12.78
C ALA A 48 1.42 -11.57 -11.70
N TYR A 49 1.21 -10.36 -11.16
CA TYR A 49 0.30 -10.07 -10.06
C TYR A 49 -0.67 -8.94 -10.42
N GLY A 50 -0.92 -8.67 -11.69
CA GLY A 50 -1.82 -7.60 -12.14
C GLY A 50 -3.31 -7.88 -11.87
N PRO A 51 -4.21 -6.98 -12.34
CA PRO A 51 -5.65 -7.16 -12.26
C PRO A 51 -6.14 -8.52 -12.77
N GLY A 52 -7.09 -9.12 -12.06
CA GLY A 52 -7.61 -10.46 -12.34
C GLY A 52 -6.77 -11.62 -11.78
N THR A 53 -5.58 -11.35 -11.21
CA THR A 53 -4.82 -12.38 -10.50
C THR A 53 -5.33 -12.59 -9.07
N PRO A 54 -5.25 -13.80 -8.50
CA PRO A 54 -5.79 -14.06 -7.16
C PRO A 54 -5.22 -13.15 -6.07
N ILE A 55 -3.89 -12.93 -6.04
CA ILE A 55 -3.26 -12.04 -5.06
C ILE A 55 -3.82 -10.62 -5.18
N TYR A 56 -3.87 -10.07 -6.39
CA TYR A 56 -4.34 -8.71 -6.60
C TYR A 56 -5.81 -8.52 -6.18
N GLU A 57 -6.68 -9.44 -6.58
CA GLU A 57 -8.10 -9.35 -6.26
C GLU A 57 -8.34 -9.47 -4.74
N ASP A 58 -7.63 -10.37 -4.06
CA ASP A 58 -7.72 -10.52 -2.60
C ASP A 58 -7.24 -9.27 -1.87
N LEU A 59 -6.08 -8.72 -2.26
CA LEU A 59 -5.54 -7.48 -1.67
C LEU A 59 -6.51 -6.32 -1.86
N CYS A 60 -7.07 -6.17 -3.06
CA CYS A 60 -8.05 -5.13 -3.37
C CYS A 60 -9.34 -5.30 -2.55
N ALA A 61 -9.88 -6.52 -2.49
CA ALA A 61 -11.11 -6.82 -1.76
C ALA A 61 -10.95 -6.57 -0.27
N LEU A 62 -9.87 -7.07 0.35
CA LEU A 62 -9.59 -6.92 1.77
C LEU A 62 -9.30 -5.45 2.15
N THR A 63 -8.57 -4.72 1.30
CA THR A 63 -8.29 -3.29 1.55
C THR A 63 -9.56 -2.44 1.48
N ARG A 64 -10.43 -2.67 0.47
CA ARG A 64 -11.74 -1.99 0.39
C ARG A 64 -12.63 -2.36 1.58
N LYS A 65 -12.65 -3.63 1.98
CA LYS A 65 -13.37 -4.08 3.18
C LYS A 65 -12.86 -3.39 4.43
N GLY A 66 -11.55 -3.22 4.56
CA GLY A 66 -10.96 -2.51 5.68
C GLY A 66 -11.29 -1.02 5.73
N LEU A 67 -11.52 -0.40 4.56
CA LEU A 67 -12.01 0.98 4.49
C LEU A 67 -13.46 1.09 4.97
N GLU A 68 -14.32 0.13 4.60
CA GLU A 68 -15.70 0.03 5.09
C GLU A 68 -15.75 -0.22 6.61
N GLU A 69 -14.86 -1.07 7.12
CA GLU A 69 -14.76 -1.45 8.53
C GLU A 69 -14.02 -0.40 9.39
N GLY A 70 -13.39 0.60 8.76
CA GLY A 70 -12.78 1.74 9.43
C GLY A 70 -11.41 1.50 10.07
N TRP A 71 -10.77 0.36 9.83
CA TRP A 71 -9.39 0.11 10.31
C TRP A 71 -8.31 0.42 9.27
N VAL A 72 -8.69 0.60 7.99
CA VAL A 72 -7.86 1.20 6.94
C VAL A 72 -8.16 2.69 6.83
N ALA A 73 -7.12 3.49 6.59
CA ALA A 73 -7.20 4.93 6.38
C ALA A 73 -7.94 5.66 7.52
N ASN A 74 -7.59 5.33 8.76
CA ASN A 74 -8.23 5.84 9.98
C ASN A 74 -7.52 7.06 10.61
N ILE A 75 -6.32 7.42 10.13
CA ILE A 75 -5.58 8.60 10.61
C ILE A 75 -5.61 9.66 9.51
N GLU A 76 -6.19 10.82 9.79
CA GLU A 76 -6.20 11.97 8.88
C GLU A 76 -4.83 12.66 8.84
N LEU A 77 -4.37 12.96 7.61
CA LEU A 77 -3.15 13.72 7.35
C LEU A 77 -3.47 15.08 6.72
N ASP A 78 -4.47 15.11 5.84
CA ASP A 78 -5.07 16.32 5.28
C ASP A 78 -6.59 16.07 5.15
N GLY A 79 -7.25 16.05 6.31
CA GLY A 79 -8.68 15.77 6.46
C GLY A 79 -9.11 14.39 5.92
N ALA A 80 -10.40 14.28 5.61
CA ALA A 80 -10.98 13.03 5.12
C ALA A 80 -10.45 12.58 3.74
N LYS A 81 -9.87 13.49 2.96
CA LYS A 81 -9.38 13.21 1.60
C LYS A 81 -8.02 12.53 1.58
N TYR A 82 -7.18 12.69 2.61
CA TYR A 82 -5.86 12.07 2.68
C TYR A 82 -5.64 11.48 4.07
N ARG A 83 -5.62 10.15 4.11
CA ARG A 83 -5.61 9.37 5.34
C ARG A 83 -4.66 8.19 5.21
N ARG A 84 -4.15 7.69 6.33
CA ARG A 84 -3.32 6.48 6.37
C ARG A 84 -3.65 5.58 7.54
N SER A 85 -3.18 4.34 7.47
CA SER A 85 -3.10 3.41 8.60
C SER A 85 -1.87 2.53 8.47
N LYS A 86 -1.22 2.23 9.59
CA LYS A 86 -0.13 1.25 9.65
C LYS A 86 -0.73 -0.12 9.89
N ILE A 87 -0.67 -0.98 8.88
CA ILE A 87 -1.14 -2.37 9.00
C ILE A 87 -0.11 -3.16 9.79
N SER A 88 1.17 -3.06 9.42
CA SER A 88 2.27 -3.70 10.13
C SER A 88 3.52 -2.82 10.18
N LEU A 89 4.15 -2.76 11.35
CA LEU A 89 5.54 -2.42 11.55
C LEU A 89 6.43 -3.52 10.95
N PRO A 90 7.69 -3.19 10.62
CA PRO A 90 8.63 -4.15 10.04
C PRO A 90 8.97 -5.25 11.04
N LYS A 91 8.85 -6.50 10.61
CA LYS A 91 9.17 -7.70 11.40
C LYS A 91 9.60 -8.86 10.49
N PRO A 92 10.21 -9.95 11.01
CA PRO A 92 10.69 -11.05 10.18
C PRO A 92 9.60 -11.62 9.27
N GLU A 93 8.37 -11.71 9.78
CA GLU A 93 7.23 -12.26 9.03
C GLU A 93 6.75 -11.34 7.90
N THR A 94 7.20 -10.09 7.84
CA THR A 94 6.94 -9.16 6.72
C THR A 94 8.22 -8.86 5.94
N ARG A 95 9.22 -9.73 6.01
CA ARG A 95 10.54 -9.53 5.38
C ARG A 95 11.17 -8.18 5.75
N TYR A 96 10.91 -7.72 6.99
CA TYR A 96 11.31 -6.42 7.52
C TYR A 96 10.76 -5.20 6.76
N MET A 97 9.69 -5.39 5.97
CA MET A 97 8.94 -4.29 5.35
C MET A 97 7.85 -3.80 6.29
N SER A 98 7.69 -2.48 6.38
CA SER A 98 6.46 -1.90 6.94
C SER A 98 5.33 -1.96 5.92
N ILE A 99 4.10 -2.21 6.37
CA ILE A 99 2.90 -2.24 5.54
C ILE A 99 2.01 -1.08 5.94
N THR A 100 1.79 -0.15 5.00
CA THR A 100 0.94 1.03 5.20
C THR A 100 -0.13 1.07 4.12
N THR A 101 -1.37 1.35 4.52
CA THR A 101 -2.44 1.71 3.58
C THR A 101 -2.59 3.21 3.55
N VAL A 102 -2.69 3.77 2.35
CA VAL A 102 -2.92 5.21 2.12
C VAL A 102 -4.20 5.38 1.32
N TYR A 103 -5.05 6.30 1.75
CA TYR A 103 -6.25 6.72 1.04
C TYR A 103 -6.08 8.13 0.54
N MET A 104 -6.37 8.34 -0.74
CA MET A 104 -6.40 9.65 -1.38
C MET A 104 -7.71 9.81 -2.16
N LYS A 105 -8.32 10.99 -2.05
CA LYS A 105 -9.49 11.39 -2.83
C LYS A 105 -9.29 12.80 -3.37
N SER A 106 -9.08 12.93 -4.67
CA SER A 106 -8.91 14.21 -5.36
C SER A 106 -9.49 14.14 -6.77
N SER A 107 -9.96 15.28 -7.29
CA SER A 107 -10.32 15.48 -8.70
C SER A 107 -9.13 15.94 -9.55
N ASP A 108 -8.12 16.53 -8.90
CA ASP A 108 -6.91 17.07 -9.51
C ASP A 108 -5.67 16.29 -9.06
N GLU A 109 -4.53 16.46 -9.75
CA GLU A 109 -3.25 15.89 -9.30
C GLU A 109 -2.98 16.31 -7.84
N TYR A 110 -2.79 15.32 -6.98
CA TYR A 110 -2.62 15.50 -5.55
C TYR A 110 -1.39 14.75 -5.07
N SER A 111 -0.49 15.46 -4.41
CA SER A 111 0.70 14.90 -3.80
C SER A 111 0.48 14.69 -2.31
N GLY A 112 0.90 13.53 -1.81
CA GLY A 112 0.96 13.25 -0.39
C GLY A 112 2.07 14.05 0.31
N GLN A 113 2.47 13.57 1.49
CA GLN A 113 3.61 14.16 2.19
C GLN A 113 4.90 13.83 1.46
N TYR A 114 5.77 14.84 1.27
CA TYR A 114 7.09 14.61 0.68
C TYR A 114 7.92 13.63 1.51
N HIS A 115 8.47 12.60 0.86
CA HIS A 115 9.39 11.64 1.46
C HIS A 115 10.35 11.04 0.44
N SER A 116 11.41 10.41 0.94
CA SER A 116 12.34 9.63 0.14
C SER A 116 12.11 8.13 0.34
N HIS A 117 12.51 7.33 -0.65
CA HIS A 117 12.49 5.86 -0.58
C HIS A 117 13.92 5.32 -0.48
N PRO A 118 14.57 5.25 0.70
CA PRO A 118 15.95 4.75 0.81
C PRO A 118 16.16 3.34 0.25
N TYR A 119 15.15 2.49 0.36
CA TYR A 119 15.17 1.08 -0.07
C TYR A 119 14.16 0.78 -1.20
N GLY A 120 13.53 1.82 -1.75
CA GLY A 120 12.41 1.69 -2.68
C GLY A 120 11.08 1.39 -1.99
N GLU A 121 10.04 1.23 -2.80
CA GLU A 121 8.66 0.97 -2.36
C GLU A 121 7.93 0.05 -3.36
N ILE A 122 6.93 -0.68 -2.88
CA ILE A 122 5.99 -1.45 -3.70
C ILE A 122 4.58 -1.01 -3.31
N ASN A 123 3.82 -0.50 -4.28
CA ASN A 123 2.46 -0.04 -4.07
C ASN A 123 1.48 -0.90 -4.87
N CYS A 124 0.47 -1.42 -4.18
CA CYS A 124 -0.73 -1.99 -4.81
C CYS A 124 -1.76 -0.87 -4.99
N VAL A 125 -2.12 -0.54 -6.23
CA VAL A 125 -3.08 0.53 -6.53
C VAL A 125 -4.50 -0.02 -6.43
N VAL A 126 -5.09 0.13 -5.23
CA VAL A 126 -6.47 -0.30 -4.96
C VAL A 126 -7.46 0.80 -5.35
N GLN A 127 -8.08 0.67 -6.51
CA GLN A 127 -9.11 1.59 -6.99
C GLN A 127 -10.42 1.45 -6.19
N VAL A 128 -10.78 2.53 -5.46
CA VAL A 128 -12.14 2.75 -4.93
C VAL A 128 -13.05 3.33 -6.01
N ASP A 129 -12.52 4.28 -6.78
CA ASP A 129 -13.07 4.75 -8.05
C ASP A 129 -12.25 4.18 -9.21
N LYS A 130 -12.91 3.76 -10.30
CA LYS A 130 -12.26 3.15 -11.47
C LYS A 130 -11.41 4.13 -12.29
N SER A 131 -11.60 5.44 -12.12
CA SER A 131 -10.75 6.45 -12.75
C SER A 131 -9.55 6.86 -11.89
N ALA A 132 -9.40 6.31 -10.68
CA ALA A 132 -8.30 6.70 -9.79
C ALA A 132 -6.97 6.12 -10.29
N GLU A 133 -5.92 6.95 -10.30
CA GLU A 133 -4.57 6.55 -10.71
C GLU A 133 -3.55 7.03 -9.68
N LEU A 134 -2.45 6.30 -9.56
CA LEU A 134 -1.27 6.66 -8.78
C LEU A 134 -0.08 6.83 -9.72
N LYS A 135 0.70 7.88 -9.53
CA LYS A 135 1.90 8.12 -10.34
C LYS A 135 3.03 7.18 -9.90
N GLY A 136 3.38 6.24 -10.77
CA GLY A 136 4.49 5.30 -10.62
C GLY A 136 5.71 5.68 -11.46
N MET A 137 6.65 4.75 -11.57
CA MET A 137 7.87 4.94 -12.36
C MET A 137 7.58 4.95 -13.86
N GLN A 138 6.52 4.27 -14.31
CA GLN A 138 6.09 4.21 -15.72
C GLN A 138 4.95 5.20 -16.07
N GLY A 139 4.67 6.18 -15.21
CA GLY A 139 3.59 7.16 -15.41
C GLY A 139 2.38 6.90 -14.51
N TRP A 140 1.20 7.34 -14.94
CA TRP A 140 -0.04 7.12 -14.19
C TRP A 140 -0.48 5.66 -14.28
N GLN A 141 -0.74 5.05 -13.13
CA GLN A 141 -1.14 3.65 -12.99
C GLN A 141 -2.51 3.59 -12.34
N GLY A 142 -3.51 3.06 -13.04
CA GLY A 142 -4.81 2.67 -12.48
C GLY A 142 -4.70 1.37 -11.68
N ALA A 143 -5.65 0.45 -11.85
CA ALA A 143 -5.56 -0.89 -11.24
C ALA A 143 -4.23 -1.58 -11.61
N GLY A 144 -3.45 -1.99 -10.61
CA GLY A 144 -2.13 -2.60 -10.80
C GLY A 144 -1.14 -2.20 -9.72
N TRP A 145 0.13 -2.04 -10.10
CA TRP A 145 1.23 -1.80 -9.18
C TRP A 145 2.14 -0.66 -9.62
N THR A 146 2.68 0.08 -8.65
CA THR A 146 3.86 0.93 -8.86
C THR A 146 5.01 0.45 -7.99
N SER A 147 6.25 0.67 -8.43
CA SER A 147 7.43 0.31 -7.64
C SER A 147 8.53 1.37 -7.74
N PRO A 148 8.42 2.47 -6.99
CA PRO A 148 9.49 3.45 -6.86
C PRO A 148 10.81 2.81 -6.42
N GLY A 149 11.88 3.08 -7.16
CA GLY A 149 13.20 2.52 -6.87
C GLY A 149 13.90 3.19 -5.67
N PRO A 150 14.98 2.58 -5.14
CA PRO A 150 15.81 3.20 -4.11
C PRO A 150 16.32 4.60 -4.50
N GLY A 151 16.25 5.55 -3.57
CA GLY A 151 16.69 6.94 -3.75
C GLY A 151 15.69 7.86 -4.47
N THR A 152 14.52 7.35 -4.87
CA THR A 152 13.44 8.17 -5.43
C THR A 152 12.75 9.01 -4.35
N HIS A 153 11.98 10.01 -4.77
CA HIS A 153 11.23 10.93 -3.90
C HIS A 153 9.80 11.07 -4.40
N GLN A 154 8.85 11.25 -3.48
CA GLN A 154 7.43 11.46 -3.78
C GLN A 154 6.81 12.47 -2.81
#